data_AF-A0A0K1P4W8-F1
#
_entry.id   AF-A0A0K1P4W8-F1
#
_cell.length_a   1.000
_cell.length_b   1.000
_cell.length_c   1.000
_cell.angle_alpha   90.00
_cell.angle_beta   90.00
_cell.angle_gamma   90.00
#
_symmetry.space_group_name_H-M   'P 1'
#
loop_
_entity.id
_entity.type
_entity.pdbx_description
1 polymer ?
#
loop_
_entity_poly.entity_id
_entity_poly.type
_entity_poly.pdbx_seq_one_letter_code
_entity_poly.pdbx_strand_id
1 'polypeptide(L)'
;MKSTKKSIYQYEITFKDPSVFLLLIARLIDLLIASLPMIIFYIFYKINDLKSALIVFSIYHLIIFFYFVMIPYFSSGNTVGKWIFNLRLKLDNKNKYFSKLLLREFYYLYIPFIVQILANIISIVIFKYYNPGENDSKLNGWTLSIIVRNIGNIFLSVWFFYIAITVYLNKNNRSAIDSRLGINVKLLSKKLIINNKNDKKIIEVNHPGVFNMEDVLKKDLDNFSNINSLINSWVDSSFINGAVLIIKKNNKVVLDKQYGYNDTFNKVKMKRDQIFRGYSITKILTAIATLMLVEKNLLSLEDDVSIYLPHFKKLKVIDNGIIKPITNKIKIKNLLTMTSGLAYGGKKTHTEKETEKLLIKLRNKDLTYDEFIEELSTIPLEFEPGTNWKYGISYDVLSAIIEKVSKQSFRDFVKQSILDKLNMQDTDFYIKDKDREALVYKLITENENNKLEELKNFNFLLQDLYNQPIISMGGSGLFTTCPDYLNFLSFLLTGKDNQGQTIISNKMLALMRSDQVLSLKKYLYMNINDDYSYGYGVRVRLNNSIEPLTTIGQFGWDGLLGSSCIIDPKNEVILCFMTSVKQNNDTIVRELQKSLYEDLKKA
;
A
#
# COMPACT_ATOMS: atom_id res chain seq x y z
N MET A 1 -14.12 -33.13 -27.05
CA MET A 1 -14.23 -33.33 -25.58
C MET A 1 -12.94 -33.94 -25.03
N LYS A 2 -12.11 -33.16 -24.32
CA LYS A 2 -11.18 -33.64 -23.28
C LYS A 2 -10.55 -32.43 -22.54
N SER A 3 -11.23 -32.04 -21.46
CA SER A 3 -10.69 -31.50 -20.20
C SER A 3 -9.37 -30.69 -20.26
N THR A 4 -9.46 -29.36 -20.35
CA THR A 4 -8.42 -28.43 -19.89
C THR A 4 -8.19 -28.58 -18.39
N LYS A 5 -7.08 -29.22 -18.00
CA LYS A 5 -6.64 -29.30 -16.60
C LYS A 5 -5.84 -28.05 -16.23
N LYS A 6 -6.45 -27.16 -15.44
CA LYS A 6 -5.83 -25.98 -14.82
C LYS A 6 -4.66 -26.39 -13.90
N SER A 7 -3.54 -25.67 -13.97
CA SER A 7 -2.59 -25.60 -12.85
C SER A 7 -3.28 -24.88 -11.69
N ILE A 8 -3.43 -25.60 -10.58
CA ILE A 8 -4.18 -25.14 -9.41
C ILE A 8 -3.20 -24.36 -8.53
N TYR A 9 -3.29 -23.03 -8.54
CA TYR A 9 -2.67 -22.21 -7.51
C TYR A 9 -3.47 -22.39 -6.22
N GLN A 10 -2.92 -23.16 -5.29
CA GLN A 10 -3.49 -23.35 -3.97
C GLN A 10 -2.63 -22.60 -2.96
N TYR A 11 -3.23 -21.60 -2.32
CA TYR A 11 -2.70 -21.08 -1.07
C TYR A 11 -2.86 -22.19 -0.03
N GLU A 12 -1.75 -22.82 0.35
CA GLU A 12 -1.79 -23.79 1.42
C GLU A 12 -1.43 -23.08 2.73
N ILE A 13 -2.34 -23.17 3.69
CA ILE A 13 -2.05 -22.75 5.06
C ILE A 13 -1.04 -23.75 5.60
N THR A 14 0.24 -23.38 5.57
CA THR A 14 1.31 -24.21 6.10
C THR A 14 1.56 -23.89 7.56
N PHE A 15 1.79 -24.95 8.32
CA PHE A 15 1.95 -24.90 9.75
C PHE A 15 3.42 -25.16 10.07
N LYS A 16 4.13 -24.13 10.53
CA LYS A 16 5.51 -24.26 11.01
C LYS A 16 5.54 -24.49 12.51
N ASP A 17 6.59 -25.14 13.00
CA ASP A 17 6.85 -25.19 14.43
C ASP A 17 7.30 -23.79 14.90
N PRO A 18 6.58 -23.15 15.85
CA PRO A 18 6.98 -21.86 16.38
C PRO A 18 8.23 -22.00 17.25
N SER A 19 8.98 -20.90 17.44
CA SER A 19 10.06 -20.89 18.42
C SER A 19 9.52 -21.04 19.84
N VAL A 20 10.30 -21.65 20.73
CA VAL A 20 9.95 -21.80 22.15
C VAL A 20 9.66 -20.46 22.79
N PHE A 21 10.43 -19.42 22.44
CA PHE A 21 10.22 -18.05 22.91
C PHE A 21 8.83 -17.51 22.55
N LEU A 22 8.40 -17.71 21.29
CA LEU A 22 7.08 -17.26 20.83
C LEU A 22 5.94 -18.01 21.53
N LEU A 23 6.11 -19.32 21.77
CA LEU A 23 5.17 -20.12 22.55
C LEU A 23 5.03 -19.62 23.99
N LEU A 24 6.17 -19.32 24.63
CA LEU A 24 6.21 -18.81 26.00
C LEU A 24 5.54 -17.45 26.11
N ILE A 25 5.85 -16.50 25.22
CA ILE A 25 5.23 -15.17 25.22
C ILE A 25 3.71 -15.27 24.98
N ALA A 26 3.27 -16.06 24.00
CA ALA A 26 1.86 -16.24 23.73
C ALA A 26 1.12 -16.81 24.95
N ARG A 27 1.73 -17.77 25.66
CA ARG A 27 1.16 -18.35 26.89
C ARG A 27 1.16 -17.36 28.05
N LEU A 28 2.19 -16.52 28.19
CA LEU A 28 2.23 -15.47 29.20
C LEU A 28 1.12 -14.43 28.99
N ILE A 29 0.92 -13.99 27.74
CA ILE A 29 -0.19 -13.08 27.40
C ILE A 29 -1.54 -13.73 27.70
N ASP A 30 -1.72 -15.01 27.36
CA ASP A 30 -2.94 -15.74 27.70
C ASP A 30 -3.20 -15.80 29.22
N LEU A 31 -2.16 -16.02 30.04
CA LEU A 31 -2.27 -16.04 31.50
C LEU A 31 -2.56 -14.65 32.08
N LEU A 32 -1.97 -13.60 31.51
CA LEU A 32 -2.27 -12.21 31.89
C LEU A 32 -3.72 -11.87 31.59
N ILE A 33 -4.21 -12.16 30.38
CA ILE A 33 -5.59 -11.89 29.98
C ILE A 33 -6.57 -12.71 30.83
N ALA A 34 -6.28 -13.99 31.07
CA ALA A 34 -7.13 -14.85 31.89
C ALA A 34 -7.18 -14.41 33.37
N SER A 35 -6.17 -13.68 33.86
CA SER A 35 -6.12 -13.22 35.26
C SER A 35 -6.82 -11.87 35.48
N LEU A 36 -6.96 -11.03 34.45
CA LEU A 36 -7.60 -9.71 34.56
C LEU A 36 -8.99 -9.73 35.24
N PRO A 37 -9.92 -10.64 34.89
CA PRO A 37 -11.23 -10.66 35.54
C PRO A 37 -11.15 -10.94 37.05
N MET A 38 -10.20 -11.76 37.48
CA MET A 38 -10.00 -12.04 38.91
C MET A 38 -9.33 -10.88 39.63
N ILE A 39 -8.35 -10.22 39.01
CA ILE A 39 -7.73 -9.01 39.59
C ILE A 39 -8.81 -7.97 39.87
N ILE A 40 -9.74 -7.77 38.92
CA ILE A 40 -10.89 -6.88 39.11
C ILE A 40 -11.81 -7.42 40.21
N PHE A 41 -12.14 -8.71 40.21
CA PHE A 41 -13.02 -9.30 41.22
C PHE A 41 -12.50 -9.14 42.65
N TYR A 42 -11.18 -9.32 42.86
CA TYR A 42 -10.54 -9.16 44.18
C TYR A 42 -10.59 -7.73 44.73
N ILE A 43 -10.71 -6.72 43.87
CA ILE A 43 -10.89 -5.33 44.32
C ILE A 43 -12.24 -5.17 45.05
N PHE A 44 -13.26 -5.92 44.63
CA PHE A 44 -14.64 -5.76 45.13
C PHE A 44 -15.10 -6.87 46.08
N TYR A 45 -14.44 -8.03 46.08
CA TYR A 45 -14.85 -9.20 46.87
C TYR A 45 -13.73 -9.69 47.79
N LYS A 46 -13.89 -9.47 49.10
CA LYS A 46 -12.93 -9.89 50.13
C LYS A 46 -13.17 -11.35 50.56
N ILE A 47 -12.10 -12.12 50.70
CA ILE A 47 -12.13 -13.47 51.29
C ILE A 47 -12.02 -13.33 52.80
N ASN A 48 -13.11 -13.61 53.51
CA ASN A 48 -13.18 -13.48 54.97
C ASN A 48 -13.43 -14.82 55.68
N ASP A 49 -13.90 -15.83 54.95
CA ASP A 49 -14.29 -17.12 55.48
C ASP A 49 -14.11 -18.22 54.42
N LEU A 50 -14.31 -19.49 54.81
CA LEU A 50 -14.20 -20.62 53.89
C LEU A 50 -15.19 -20.53 52.73
N LYS A 51 -16.40 -19.99 52.95
CA LYS A 51 -17.44 -19.87 51.93
C LYS A 51 -17.04 -18.89 50.83
N SER A 52 -16.58 -17.70 51.19
CA SER A 52 -16.07 -16.68 50.26
C SER A 52 -14.81 -17.16 49.53
N ALA A 53 -13.93 -17.92 50.19
CA ALA A 53 -12.78 -18.56 49.54
C ALA A 53 -13.22 -19.57 48.48
N LEU A 54 -14.20 -20.43 48.79
CA LEU A 54 -14.76 -21.41 47.85
C LEU A 54 -15.44 -20.73 46.66
N ILE A 55 -16.15 -19.62 46.86
CA ILE A 55 -16.79 -18.85 45.78
C ILE A 55 -15.73 -18.28 44.83
N VAL A 56 -14.73 -17.58 45.36
CA VAL A 56 -13.63 -17.01 44.56
C VAL A 56 -12.90 -18.10 43.80
N PHE A 57 -12.65 -19.23 44.46
CA PHE A 57 -12.04 -20.41 43.85
C PHE A 57 -12.89 -20.93 42.69
N SER A 58 -14.18 -21.17 42.88
CA SER A 58 -15.08 -21.65 41.83
C SER A 58 -15.13 -20.70 40.63
N ILE A 59 -15.21 -19.39 40.86
CA ILE A 59 -15.24 -18.37 39.80
C ILE A 59 -13.92 -18.37 39.01
N TYR A 60 -12.77 -18.42 39.69
CA TYR A 60 -11.47 -18.49 39.01
C TYR A 60 -11.34 -19.71 38.10
N HIS A 61 -11.80 -20.88 38.56
CA HIS A 61 -11.73 -22.11 37.76
C HIS A 61 -12.70 -22.07 36.59
N LEU A 62 -13.86 -21.43 36.77
CA LEU A 62 -14.81 -21.18 35.70
C LEU A 62 -14.17 -20.31 34.62
N ILE A 63 -13.51 -19.20 35.00
CA ILE A 63 -12.81 -18.30 34.06
C ILE A 63 -11.69 -19.03 33.32
N ILE A 64 -10.83 -19.78 34.02
CA ILE A 64 -9.76 -20.56 33.40
C ILE A 64 -10.33 -21.60 32.45
N PHE A 65 -11.36 -22.33 32.86
CA PHE A 65 -12.03 -23.32 32.02
C PHE A 65 -12.62 -22.67 30.77
N PHE A 66 -13.32 -21.55 30.91
CA PHE A 66 -13.86 -20.83 29.76
C PHE A 66 -12.74 -20.35 28.83
N TYR A 67 -11.69 -19.74 29.38
CA TYR A 67 -10.63 -19.14 28.56
C TYR A 67 -9.72 -20.17 27.87
N PHE A 68 -9.31 -21.22 28.58
CA PHE A 68 -8.34 -22.19 28.06
C PHE A 68 -8.97 -23.45 27.46
N VAL A 69 -10.23 -23.76 27.77
CA VAL A 69 -10.94 -24.94 27.24
C VAL A 69 -12.06 -24.52 26.29
N MET A 70 -13.01 -23.70 26.73
CA MET A 70 -14.20 -23.38 25.91
C MET A 70 -13.88 -22.48 24.72
N ILE A 71 -13.14 -21.38 24.92
CA ILE A 71 -12.78 -20.46 23.82
C ILE A 71 -11.98 -21.22 22.74
N PRO A 72 -10.92 -22.00 23.04
CA PRO A 72 -10.22 -22.77 22.02
C PRO A 72 -11.08 -23.84 21.38
N TYR A 73 -11.99 -24.46 22.13
CA TYR A 73 -12.91 -25.46 21.58
C TYR A 73 -13.80 -24.86 20.46
N PHE A 74 -14.38 -23.67 20.69
CA PHE A 74 -15.25 -23.01 19.70
C PHE A 74 -14.49 -22.20 18.64
N SER A 75 -13.30 -21.69 18.95
CA SER A 75 -12.48 -20.88 18.03
C SER A 75 -11.47 -21.70 17.22
N SER A 76 -11.67 -23.02 17.16
CA SER A 76 -10.80 -23.95 16.44
C SER A 76 -9.32 -23.88 16.86
N GLY A 77 -9.08 -23.78 18.16
CA GLY A 77 -7.77 -23.85 18.79
C GLY A 77 -7.12 -22.50 19.12
N ASN A 78 -7.85 -21.39 19.02
CA ASN A 78 -7.32 -20.06 19.27
C ASN A 78 -7.59 -19.60 20.71
N THR A 79 -6.59 -18.97 21.30
CA THR A 79 -6.71 -18.08 22.47
C THR A 79 -6.28 -16.69 22.01
N VAL A 80 -6.51 -15.64 22.81
CA VAL A 80 -6.13 -14.28 22.41
C VAL A 80 -4.62 -14.16 22.19
N GLY A 81 -3.80 -14.71 23.08
CA GLY A 81 -2.35 -14.73 22.93
C GLY A 81 -1.92 -15.49 21.67
N LYS A 82 -2.55 -16.63 21.38
CA LYS A 82 -2.26 -17.37 20.13
C LYS A 82 -2.67 -16.58 18.89
N TRP A 83 -3.82 -15.90 18.92
CA TRP A 83 -4.31 -15.08 17.82
C TRP A 83 -3.36 -13.91 17.50
N ILE A 84 -2.87 -13.20 18.53
CA ILE A 84 -1.92 -12.07 18.38
C ILE A 84 -0.66 -12.50 17.62
N PHE A 85 -0.16 -13.71 17.85
CA PHE A 85 1.07 -14.21 17.22
C PHE A 85 0.84 -15.18 16.05
N ASN A 86 -0.36 -15.23 15.48
CA ASN A 86 -0.72 -16.17 14.41
C ASN A 86 -0.43 -17.66 14.74
N LEU A 87 -0.50 -18.03 16.02
CA LEU A 87 -0.39 -19.41 16.48
C LEU A 87 -1.77 -20.07 16.50
N ARG A 88 -1.80 -21.40 16.37
CA ARG A 88 -3.04 -22.18 16.45
C ARG A 88 -2.79 -23.56 17.06
N LEU A 89 -3.70 -24.00 17.94
CA LEU A 89 -3.74 -25.39 18.38
C LEU A 89 -4.33 -26.27 17.26
N LYS A 90 -3.57 -27.29 16.87
CA LYS A 90 -3.94 -28.30 15.88
C LYS A 90 -3.89 -29.68 16.56
N LEU A 91 -4.83 -30.55 16.26
CA LEU A 91 -4.79 -31.94 16.71
C LEU A 91 -4.53 -32.87 15.54
N ASP A 92 -3.79 -33.92 15.83
CA ASP A 92 -3.52 -34.99 14.88
C ASP A 92 -4.79 -35.83 14.63
N ASN A 93 -5.72 -35.87 15.60
CA ASN A 93 -7.05 -36.46 15.44
C ASN A 93 -8.11 -35.64 16.21
N LYS A 94 -9.17 -35.20 15.51
CA LYS A 94 -10.30 -34.42 16.04
C LYS A 94 -11.24 -35.22 16.94
N ASN A 95 -11.16 -36.56 16.95
CA ASN A 95 -11.90 -37.37 17.89
C ASN A 95 -11.57 -36.95 19.32
N LYS A 96 -12.63 -36.73 20.12
CA LYS A 96 -12.52 -36.36 21.53
C LYS A 96 -11.78 -35.02 21.74
N TYR A 97 -11.95 -34.04 20.84
CA TYR A 97 -11.25 -32.74 20.91
C TYR A 97 -11.42 -32.04 22.27
N PHE A 98 -12.65 -31.93 22.75
CA PHE A 98 -12.96 -31.29 24.02
C PHE A 98 -12.21 -31.94 25.19
N SER A 99 -12.27 -33.28 25.31
CA SER A 99 -11.62 -33.97 26.43
C SER A 99 -10.09 -33.95 26.33
N LYS A 100 -9.53 -33.91 25.11
CA LYS A 100 -8.10 -33.69 24.91
C LYS A 100 -7.65 -32.28 25.33
N LEU A 101 -8.41 -31.23 25.00
CA LEU A 101 -8.15 -29.88 25.48
C LEU A 101 -8.25 -29.79 27.00
N LEU A 102 -9.30 -30.39 27.57
CA LEU A 102 -9.51 -30.43 29.01
C LEU A 102 -8.34 -31.12 29.71
N LEU A 103 -7.92 -32.31 29.25
CA LEU A 103 -6.81 -33.06 29.84
C LEU A 103 -5.47 -32.33 29.70
N ARG A 104 -5.26 -31.65 28.56
CA ARG A 104 -4.10 -30.81 28.32
C ARG A 104 -4.02 -29.66 29.32
N GLU A 105 -5.09 -28.88 29.45
CA GLU A 105 -5.11 -27.75 30.37
C GLU A 105 -5.15 -28.20 31.83
N PHE A 106 -5.75 -29.36 32.12
CA PHE A 106 -5.65 -30.00 33.43
C PHE A 106 -4.19 -30.27 33.81
N TYR A 107 -3.40 -30.81 32.89
CA TYR A 107 -1.97 -31.04 33.11
C TYR A 107 -1.18 -29.73 33.31
N TYR A 108 -1.44 -28.72 32.47
CA TYR A 108 -0.69 -27.46 32.51
C TYR A 108 -1.03 -26.57 33.70
N LEU A 109 -2.30 -26.53 34.09
CA LEU A 109 -2.81 -25.56 35.06
C LEU A 109 -3.29 -26.23 36.34
N TYR A 110 -4.04 -27.33 36.25
CA TYR A 110 -4.74 -27.87 37.42
C TYR A 110 -3.87 -28.81 38.25
N ILE A 111 -3.02 -29.67 37.67
CA ILE A 111 -2.11 -30.53 38.44
C ILE A 111 -1.22 -29.73 39.41
N PRO A 112 -0.43 -28.74 38.95
CA PRO A 112 0.45 -28.03 39.86
C PRO A 112 -0.32 -27.17 40.86
N PHE A 113 -1.49 -26.69 40.46
CA PHE A 113 -2.36 -25.91 41.34
C PHE A 113 -3.03 -26.78 42.42
N ILE A 114 -3.47 -28.00 42.10
CA ILE A 114 -4.01 -28.97 43.08
C ILE A 114 -2.93 -29.34 44.10
N VAL A 115 -1.71 -29.61 43.66
CA VAL A 115 -0.59 -29.90 44.58
C VAL A 115 -0.33 -28.70 45.50
N GLN A 116 -0.34 -27.48 44.95
CA GLN A 116 -0.20 -26.25 45.75
C GLN A 116 -1.35 -26.07 46.76
N ILE A 117 -2.60 -26.33 46.37
CA ILE A 117 -3.75 -26.26 47.29
C ILE A 117 -3.62 -27.30 48.39
N LEU A 118 -3.29 -28.55 48.06
CA LEU A 118 -3.13 -29.61 49.04
C LEU A 118 -2.02 -29.26 50.04
N ALA A 119 -0.89 -28.72 49.56
CA ALA A 119 0.16 -28.21 50.42
C ALA A 119 -0.36 -27.08 51.34
N ASN A 120 -1.19 -26.18 50.83
CA ASN A 120 -1.81 -25.13 51.66
C ASN A 120 -2.78 -25.70 52.69
N ILE A 121 -3.62 -26.67 52.34
CA ILE A 121 -4.55 -27.32 53.27
C ILE A 121 -3.78 -28.08 54.36
N ILE A 122 -2.77 -28.87 53.97
CA ILE A 122 -1.93 -29.61 54.92
C ILE A 122 -1.17 -28.63 55.83
N SER A 123 -0.65 -27.53 55.28
CA SER A 123 -0.02 -26.46 56.05
C SER A 123 -0.98 -25.89 57.11
N ILE A 124 -2.23 -25.61 56.75
CA ILE A 124 -3.27 -25.14 57.68
C ILE A 124 -3.58 -26.21 58.76
N VAL A 125 -3.70 -27.48 58.38
CA VAL A 125 -3.98 -28.58 59.31
C VAL A 125 -2.82 -28.80 60.28
N ILE A 126 -1.58 -28.80 59.80
CA ILE A 126 -0.38 -28.91 60.62
C ILE A 126 -0.32 -27.73 61.60
N PHE A 127 -0.55 -26.51 61.12
CA PHE A 127 -0.60 -25.33 61.98
C PHE A 127 -1.72 -25.44 63.03
N LYS A 128 -2.86 -26.05 62.70
CA LYS A 128 -3.96 -26.23 63.65
C LYS A 128 -3.73 -27.32 64.70
N TYR A 129 -3.08 -28.44 64.33
CA TYR A 129 -2.92 -29.62 65.21
C TYR A 129 -1.56 -29.70 65.92
N TYR A 130 -0.48 -29.23 65.29
CA TYR A 130 0.89 -29.27 65.80
C TYR A 130 1.39 -27.91 66.29
N ASN A 131 0.47 -27.01 66.57
CA ASN A 131 0.75 -25.86 67.40
C ASN A 131 0.25 -26.18 68.81
N PRO A 132 0.90 -27.12 69.53
CA PRO A 132 0.57 -27.29 70.94
C PRO A 132 1.00 -26.01 71.63
N GLY A 133 0.19 -25.58 72.60
CA GLY A 133 0.65 -24.63 73.59
C GLY A 133 2.05 -25.05 74.09
N GLU A 134 2.88 -24.04 74.24
CA GLU A 134 4.21 -24.02 74.84
C GLU A 134 4.83 -25.36 75.27
N ASN A 135 6.00 -25.64 74.69
CA ASN A 135 6.96 -26.66 75.08
C ASN A 135 6.72 -28.07 74.53
N ASP A 136 7.22 -28.34 73.31
CA ASP A 136 8.31 -29.30 73.19
C ASP A 136 9.08 -29.19 71.86
N SER A 137 10.32 -29.66 71.88
CA SER A 137 11.39 -29.31 70.95
C SER A 137 11.41 -30.06 69.60
N LYS A 138 11.99 -29.35 68.60
CA LYS A 138 12.63 -29.79 67.33
C LYS A 138 11.93 -29.63 65.97
N LEU A 139 10.66 -29.25 65.88
CA LEU A 139 10.12 -28.47 64.73
C LEU A 139 8.73 -27.94 65.13
N ASN A 140 8.58 -26.65 65.43
CA ASN A 140 7.27 -26.11 65.80
C ASN A 140 6.30 -26.20 64.61
N GLY A 141 5.01 -26.47 64.86
CA GLY A 141 4.01 -26.65 63.80
C GLY A 141 3.90 -25.47 62.84
N TRP A 142 4.25 -24.26 63.30
CA TRP A 142 4.38 -23.08 62.44
C TRP A 142 5.49 -23.21 61.40
N THR A 143 6.71 -23.59 61.80
CA THR A 143 7.82 -23.82 60.86
C THR A 143 7.48 -24.97 59.91
N LEU A 144 6.91 -26.06 60.42
CA LEU A 144 6.49 -27.19 59.58
C LEU A 144 5.43 -26.76 58.56
N SER A 145 4.46 -25.93 58.96
CA SER A 145 3.43 -25.40 58.06
C SER A 145 4.02 -24.53 56.95
N ILE A 146 5.00 -23.68 57.25
CA ILE A 146 5.67 -22.81 56.26
C ILE A 146 6.48 -23.66 55.28
N ILE A 147 7.21 -24.66 55.78
CA ILE A 147 7.99 -25.59 54.95
C ILE A 147 7.05 -26.29 53.97
N VAL A 148 5.94 -26.87 54.44
CA VAL A 148 4.98 -27.56 53.56
C VAL A 148 4.38 -26.62 52.51
N ARG A 149 4.00 -25.40 52.89
CA ARG A 149 3.50 -24.39 51.93
C ARG A 149 4.54 -24.04 50.87
N ASN A 150 5.79 -23.81 51.29
CA ASN A 150 6.86 -23.45 50.37
C ASN A 150 7.23 -24.61 49.44
N ILE A 151 7.17 -25.86 49.91
CA ILE A 151 7.30 -27.05 49.05
C ILE A 151 6.24 -27.02 47.94
N GLY A 152 4.99 -26.66 48.24
CA GLY A 152 3.94 -26.48 47.23
C GLY A 152 4.27 -25.40 46.19
N ASN A 153 4.81 -24.25 46.62
CA ASN A 153 5.21 -23.17 45.72
C ASN A 153 6.45 -23.51 44.87
N ILE A 154 7.41 -24.23 45.46
CA ILE A 154 8.58 -24.76 44.74
C ILE A 154 8.11 -25.76 43.70
N PHE A 155 7.20 -26.67 44.05
CA PHE A 155 6.63 -27.62 43.10
C PHE A 155 5.98 -26.90 41.91
N LEU A 156 5.17 -25.87 42.16
CA LEU A 156 4.57 -25.05 41.10
C LEU A 156 5.63 -24.42 40.17
N SER A 157 6.68 -23.84 40.76
CA SER A 157 7.75 -23.17 40.02
C SER A 157 8.56 -24.17 39.18
N VAL A 158 8.94 -25.29 39.78
CA VAL A 158 9.64 -26.40 39.13
C VAL A 158 8.78 -27.00 38.03
N TRP A 159 7.46 -27.12 38.22
CA TRP A 159 6.55 -27.65 37.22
C TRP A 159 6.51 -26.78 35.95
N PHE A 160 6.42 -25.47 36.08
CA PHE A 160 6.44 -24.57 34.92
C PHE A 160 7.81 -24.57 34.23
N PHE A 161 8.90 -24.62 34.98
CA PHE A 161 10.24 -24.74 34.42
C PHE A 161 10.44 -26.07 33.71
N TYR A 162 9.94 -27.17 34.29
CA TYR A 162 9.92 -28.51 33.70
C TYR A 162 9.13 -28.53 32.39
N ILE A 163 7.96 -27.89 32.34
CA ILE A 163 7.19 -27.74 31.10
C ILE A 163 8.00 -26.98 30.05
N ALA A 164 8.63 -25.86 30.41
CA ALA A 164 9.43 -25.08 29.48
C ALA A 164 10.63 -25.88 28.94
N ILE A 165 11.34 -26.61 29.81
CA ILE A 165 12.45 -27.49 29.44
C ILE A 165 11.99 -28.63 28.53
N THR A 166 10.89 -29.31 28.87
CA THR A 166 10.39 -30.42 28.05
C THR A 166 9.97 -29.96 26.67
N VAL A 167 9.43 -28.75 26.56
CA VAL A 167 9.16 -28.11 25.26
C VAL A 167 10.47 -27.80 24.53
N TYR A 168 11.46 -27.22 25.21
CA TYR A 168 12.75 -26.82 24.62
C TYR A 168 13.61 -27.99 24.14
N LEU A 169 13.68 -29.08 24.91
CA LEU A 169 14.49 -30.25 24.59
C LEU A 169 13.86 -31.12 23.49
N ASN A 170 12.57 -30.95 23.22
CA ASN A 170 11.89 -31.70 22.18
C ASN A 170 12.14 -31.07 20.81
N LYS A 171 12.61 -31.87 19.83
CA LYS A 171 12.95 -31.42 18.48
C LYS A 171 11.82 -30.65 17.76
N ASN A 172 10.57 -30.84 18.17
CA ASN A 172 9.39 -30.19 17.59
C ASN A 172 8.81 -29.06 18.45
N ASN A 173 9.50 -28.60 19.49
CA ASN A 173 9.00 -27.62 20.46
C ASN A 173 7.65 -28.03 21.09
N ARG A 174 7.52 -29.29 21.50
CA ARG A 174 6.31 -29.88 22.09
C ARG A 174 6.54 -30.38 23.49
N SER A 175 5.57 -30.19 24.38
CA SER A 175 5.62 -30.84 25.69
C SER A 175 5.31 -32.34 25.57
N ALA A 176 5.59 -33.07 26.65
CA ALA A 176 5.25 -34.49 26.75
C ALA A 176 3.74 -34.74 26.68
N ILE A 177 2.92 -33.90 27.34
CA ILE A 177 1.46 -34.06 27.32
C ILE A 177 0.89 -33.76 25.92
N ASP A 178 1.40 -32.73 25.26
CA ASP A 178 0.98 -32.36 23.91
C ASP A 178 1.33 -33.47 22.91
N SER A 179 2.50 -34.09 23.07
CA SER A 179 2.92 -35.26 22.29
C SER A 179 2.02 -36.47 22.53
N ARG A 180 1.65 -36.77 23.79
CA ARG A 180 0.79 -37.91 24.14
C ARG A 180 -0.65 -37.75 23.65
N LEU A 181 -1.17 -36.52 23.66
CA LEU A 181 -2.55 -36.22 23.24
C LEU A 181 -2.68 -35.97 21.72
N GLY A 182 -1.54 -35.88 21.02
CA GLY A 182 -1.49 -35.50 19.61
C GLY A 182 -1.97 -34.07 19.40
N ILE A 183 -1.55 -33.14 20.26
CA ILE A 183 -1.87 -31.71 20.20
C ILE A 183 -0.61 -30.93 19.86
N ASN A 184 -0.71 -30.02 18.89
CA ASN A 184 0.41 -29.29 18.34
C ASN A 184 0.06 -27.80 18.27
N VAL A 185 0.91 -26.93 18.82
CA VAL A 185 0.81 -25.49 18.55
C VAL A 185 1.64 -25.19 17.32
N LYS A 186 1.03 -24.60 16.31
CA LYS A 186 1.69 -24.32 15.04
C LYS A 186 1.54 -22.86 14.67
N LEU A 187 2.60 -22.28 14.10
CA LEU A 187 2.58 -20.97 13.49
C LEU A 187 1.89 -21.08 12.12
N LEU A 188 0.81 -20.31 11.95
CA LEU A 188 0.14 -20.16 10.68
C LEU A 188 1.02 -19.32 9.76
N SER A 189 1.56 -19.97 8.73
CA SER A 189 2.31 -19.31 7.67
C SER A 189 1.63 -19.59 6.34
N LYS A 190 1.28 -18.54 5.60
CA LYS A 190 0.76 -18.70 4.25
C LYS A 190 1.94 -19.01 3.35
N LYS A 191 2.01 -20.23 2.81
CA LYS A 191 2.94 -20.57 1.73
C LYS A 191 2.14 -20.76 0.45
N LEU A 192 2.63 -20.15 -0.62
CA LEU A 192 2.16 -20.47 -1.95
C LEU A 192 2.78 -21.83 -2.32
N ILE A 193 1.95 -22.86 -2.54
CA ILE A 193 2.45 -24.12 -3.06
C ILE A 193 2.16 -24.15 -4.56
N ILE A 194 3.25 -24.18 -5.33
CA ILE A 194 3.21 -24.39 -6.77
C ILE A 194 3.48 -25.88 -6.98
N ASN A 195 2.43 -26.67 -7.17
CA ASN A 195 2.60 -28.07 -7.56
C ASN A 195 2.99 -28.13 -9.03
N ASN A 196 4.30 -28.19 -9.30
CA ASN A 196 4.82 -28.66 -10.56
C ASN A 196 5.36 -30.07 -10.38
N LYS A 197 5.08 -30.94 -11.36
CA LYS A 197 5.04 -32.40 -11.21
C LYS A 197 6.35 -33.08 -10.74
N ASN A 198 7.48 -32.38 -10.64
CA ASN A 198 8.79 -33.05 -10.52
C ASN A 198 9.73 -32.62 -9.39
N ASP A 199 9.52 -31.57 -8.61
CA ASP A 199 10.46 -31.27 -7.50
C ASP A 199 9.84 -30.42 -6.37
N LYS A 200 9.77 -30.99 -5.17
CA LYS A 200 9.42 -30.26 -3.94
C LYS A 200 10.67 -29.62 -3.37
N LYS A 201 10.96 -28.36 -3.72
CA LYS A 201 11.98 -27.57 -3.01
C LYS A 201 11.33 -26.65 -1.98
N ILE A 202 11.64 -26.88 -0.70
CA ILE A 202 11.19 -26.06 0.42
C ILE A 202 12.40 -25.23 0.86
N ILE A 203 12.35 -23.92 0.62
CA ILE A 203 13.38 -22.99 1.10
C ILE A 203 12.87 -22.34 2.40
N GLU A 204 13.71 -22.39 3.44
CA GLU A 204 13.51 -21.75 4.72
C GLU A 204 14.68 -20.80 4.99
N VAL A 205 14.39 -19.55 5.36
CA VAL A 205 15.41 -18.54 5.66
C VAL A 205 15.32 -18.21 7.14
N ASN A 206 16.41 -18.45 7.86
CA ASN A 206 16.55 -18.26 9.31
C ASN A 206 17.63 -17.18 9.60
N HIS A 207 17.23 -16.13 10.32
CA HIS A 207 18.01 -15.10 11.05
C HIS A 207 18.59 -13.85 10.34
N PRO A 208 18.52 -12.66 11.01
CA PRO A 208 18.91 -11.36 10.46
C PRO A 208 20.33 -10.91 10.86
N GLY A 209 20.94 -10.09 10.00
CA GLY A 209 21.99 -9.15 10.41
C GLY A 209 23.43 -9.62 10.17
N VAL A 210 23.86 -9.64 8.91
CA VAL A 210 25.11 -9.08 8.34
C VAL A 210 25.11 -9.54 6.88
N PHE A 211 25.00 -8.62 5.93
CA PHE A 211 25.37 -8.91 4.54
C PHE A 211 26.20 -7.78 3.98
N ASN A 212 27.31 -8.18 3.35
CA ASN A 212 28.20 -7.35 2.58
C ASN A 212 27.43 -6.76 1.38
N MET A 213 27.31 -5.43 1.30
CA MET A 213 26.42 -4.74 0.35
C MET A 213 26.81 -4.93 -1.12
N GLU A 214 28.06 -5.26 -1.41
CA GLU A 214 28.53 -5.43 -2.79
C GLU A 214 28.15 -6.78 -3.42
N ASP A 215 27.94 -7.82 -2.62
CA ASP A 215 27.48 -9.14 -3.10
C ASP A 215 25.95 -9.25 -3.19
N VAL A 216 25.22 -8.36 -2.52
CA VAL A 216 23.74 -8.27 -2.56
C VAL A 216 23.27 -7.55 -3.83
N LEU A 217 23.98 -6.49 -4.25
CA LEU A 217 23.59 -5.71 -5.44
C LEU A 217 23.77 -6.47 -6.77
N LYS A 218 24.64 -7.49 -6.82
CA LYS A 218 24.81 -8.32 -8.03
C LYS A 218 23.79 -9.46 -8.16
N LYS A 219 23.13 -9.87 -7.08
CA LYS A 219 22.23 -11.05 -7.09
C LYS A 219 20.74 -10.74 -7.20
N ASP A 220 20.32 -9.48 -6.99
CA ASP A 220 18.92 -9.05 -7.17
C ASP A 220 18.60 -8.51 -8.58
N LEU A 221 19.60 -8.32 -9.45
CA LEU A 221 19.38 -7.88 -10.83
C LEU A 221 18.67 -8.94 -11.71
N ASP A 222 18.69 -10.21 -11.30
CA ASP A 222 18.02 -11.32 -12.01
C ASP A 222 16.50 -11.38 -11.74
N ASN A 223 16.00 -10.70 -10.70
CA ASN A 223 14.58 -10.71 -10.34
C ASN A 223 13.69 -9.86 -11.25
N PHE A 224 14.26 -8.90 -11.98
CA PHE A 224 13.55 -8.02 -12.92
C PHE A 224 13.88 -8.32 -14.38
N SER A 225 14.10 -9.61 -14.71
CA SER A 225 14.52 -10.05 -16.04
C SER A 225 13.45 -9.83 -17.11
N ASN A 226 12.16 -9.97 -16.79
CA ASN A 226 11.11 -9.78 -17.78
C ASN A 226 11.04 -8.31 -18.21
N ILE A 227 11.04 -7.36 -17.27
CA ILE A 227 10.95 -5.93 -17.61
C ILE A 227 12.23 -5.42 -18.28
N ASN A 228 13.40 -5.92 -17.86
CA ASN A 228 14.67 -5.62 -18.53
C ASN A 228 14.66 -6.09 -19.99
N SER A 229 14.20 -7.32 -20.24
CA SER A 229 14.17 -7.89 -21.59
C SER A 229 13.15 -7.18 -22.47
N LEU A 230 11.99 -6.79 -21.91
CA LEU A 230 10.99 -5.99 -22.60
C LEU A 230 11.53 -4.64 -23.07
N ILE A 231 12.18 -3.89 -22.17
CA ILE A 231 12.66 -2.55 -22.53
C ILE A 231 13.82 -2.64 -23.53
N ASN A 232 14.71 -3.63 -23.38
CA ASN A 232 15.75 -3.89 -24.38
C ASN A 232 15.13 -4.23 -25.74
N SER A 233 14.12 -5.09 -25.80
CA SER A 233 13.46 -5.42 -27.07
C SER A 233 12.78 -4.22 -27.71
N TRP A 234 12.23 -3.29 -26.92
CA TRP A 234 11.71 -2.03 -27.43
C TRP A 234 12.80 -1.11 -28.00
N VAL A 235 13.98 -1.06 -27.38
CA VAL A 235 15.12 -0.31 -27.93
C VAL A 235 15.64 -0.97 -29.21
N ASP A 236 15.86 -2.28 -29.19
CA ASP A 236 16.40 -3.05 -30.32
C ASP A 236 15.48 -2.99 -31.54
N SER A 237 14.16 -3.02 -31.30
CA SER A 237 13.15 -2.86 -32.34
C SER A 237 12.85 -1.41 -32.70
N SER A 238 13.55 -0.40 -32.16
CA SER A 238 13.24 1.02 -32.39
C SER A 238 11.80 1.42 -32.04
N PHE A 239 11.15 0.69 -31.12
CA PHE A 239 9.87 1.09 -30.53
C PHE A 239 10.03 2.28 -29.57
N ILE A 240 11.18 2.38 -28.90
CA ILE A 240 11.62 3.57 -28.15
C ILE A 240 13.07 3.90 -28.45
N ASN A 241 13.47 5.17 -28.34
CA ASN A 241 14.88 5.58 -28.50
C ASN A 241 15.74 5.14 -27.31
N GLY A 242 15.17 5.26 -26.12
CA GLY A 242 15.80 4.96 -24.85
C GLY A 242 14.87 5.26 -23.68
N ALA A 243 15.28 4.89 -22.48
CA ALA A 243 14.50 5.12 -21.28
C ALA A 243 15.35 5.16 -20.01
N VAL A 244 14.78 5.73 -18.95
CA VAL A 244 15.25 5.57 -17.57
C VAL A 244 14.15 4.89 -16.76
N LEU A 245 14.48 3.76 -16.13
CA LEU A 245 13.58 3.02 -15.25
C LEU A 245 14.17 2.97 -13.84
N ILE A 246 13.37 3.38 -12.86
CA ILE A 246 13.68 3.16 -11.46
C ILE A 246 12.49 2.48 -10.77
N ILE A 247 12.75 1.35 -10.12
CA ILE A 247 11.77 0.60 -9.32
C ILE A 247 12.21 0.63 -7.86
N LYS A 248 11.27 0.95 -6.98
CA LYS A 248 11.43 0.95 -5.53
C LYS A 248 10.46 -0.08 -4.93
N LYS A 249 10.94 -0.94 -4.03
CA LYS A 249 10.12 -1.91 -3.27
C LYS A 249 10.49 -1.81 -1.79
N ASN A 250 9.51 -1.71 -0.90
CA ASN A 250 9.73 -1.56 0.55
C ASN A 250 10.71 -0.43 0.89
N ASN A 251 10.49 0.73 0.26
CA ASN A 251 11.32 1.93 0.35
C ASN A 251 12.80 1.79 -0.13
N LYS A 252 13.17 0.70 -0.80
CA LYS A 252 14.52 0.48 -1.36
C LYS A 252 14.50 0.46 -2.88
N VAL A 253 15.47 1.11 -3.52
CA VAL A 253 15.65 1.00 -4.98
C VAL A 253 16.12 -0.41 -5.30
N VAL A 254 15.33 -1.15 -6.07
CA VAL A 254 15.59 -2.54 -6.46
C VAL A 254 15.97 -2.67 -7.94
N LEU A 255 15.71 -1.63 -8.74
CA LEU A 255 16.19 -1.50 -10.12
C LEU A 255 16.40 -0.02 -10.43
N ASP A 256 17.55 0.33 -11.02
CA ASP A 256 17.86 1.66 -11.54
C ASP A 256 18.69 1.46 -12.81
N LYS A 257 18.08 1.69 -13.98
CA LYS A 257 18.72 1.41 -15.27
C LYS A 257 18.37 2.43 -16.33
N GLN A 258 19.33 2.63 -17.23
CA GLN A 258 19.19 3.40 -18.46
C GLN A 258 19.27 2.45 -19.64
N TYR A 259 18.46 2.73 -20.66
CA TYR A 259 18.34 1.90 -21.86
C TYR A 259 18.48 2.78 -23.09
N GLY A 260 19.10 2.23 -24.14
CA GLY A 260 19.20 2.89 -25.44
C GLY A 260 19.92 4.25 -25.41
N TYR A 261 19.38 5.19 -26.17
CA TYR A 261 20.03 6.42 -26.56
C TYR A 261 19.13 7.64 -26.33
N ASN A 262 19.71 8.74 -25.87
CA ASN A 262 19.07 10.04 -25.95
C ASN A 262 19.05 10.52 -27.40
N ASP A 263 20.19 10.41 -28.10
CA ASP A 263 20.31 10.67 -29.53
C ASP A 263 20.61 9.36 -30.27
N THR A 264 19.61 8.86 -30.98
CA THR A 264 19.70 7.59 -31.73
C THR A 264 20.66 7.69 -32.92
N PHE A 265 20.76 8.85 -33.59
CA PHE A 265 21.58 9.01 -34.79
C PHE A 265 23.06 9.12 -34.46
N ASN A 266 23.39 9.89 -33.42
CA ASN A 266 24.77 10.06 -32.93
C ASN A 266 25.16 9.05 -31.85
N LYS A 267 24.25 8.12 -31.50
CA LYS A 267 24.43 7.09 -30.45
C LYS A 267 24.83 7.65 -29.09
N VAL A 268 24.30 8.83 -28.73
CA VAL A 268 24.49 9.40 -27.39
C VAL A 268 23.62 8.62 -26.41
N LYS A 269 24.24 7.92 -25.46
CA LYS A 269 23.52 7.07 -24.49
C LYS A 269 22.54 7.86 -23.64
N MET A 270 21.42 7.22 -23.30
CA MET A 270 20.47 7.78 -22.33
C MET A 270 21.15 7.93 -20.96
N LYS A 271 21.07 9.12 -20.36
CA LYS A 271 21.60 9.38 -19.02
C LYS A 271 20.51 9.24 -17.97
N ARG A 272 20.92 8.92 -16.74
CA ARG A 272 20.02 8.72 -15.60
C ARG A 272 19.21 9.98 -15.24
N ASP A 273 19.85 11.13 -15.38
CA ASP A 273 19.38 12.46 -15.01
C ASP A 273 18.88 13.26 -16.22
N GLN A 274 18.51 12.58 -17.31
CA GLN A 274 17.88 13.23 -18.46
C GLN A 274 16.56 13.90 -18.04
N ILE A 275 16.32 15.12 -18.52
CA ILE A 275 15.13 15.92 -18.28
C ILE A 275 14.09 15.60 -19.35
N PHE A 276 13.01 14.94 -18.94
CA PHE A 276 11.91 14.54 -19.79
C PHE A 276 10.76 15.55 -19.71
N ARG A 277 10.04 15.71 -20.81
CA ARG A 277 8.72 16.36 -20.83
C ARG A 277 7.70 15.41 -20.18
N GLY A 278 7.25 15.71 -18.96
CA GLY A 278 6.37 14.87 -18.17
C GLY A 278 4.94 14.79 -18.70
N TYR A 279 4.46 15.83 -19.39
CA TYR A 279 3.09 15.88 -19.91
C TYR A 279 2.07 15.53 -18.83
N SER A 280 1.18 14.57 -19.08
CA SER A 280 0.03 14.30 -18.22
C SER A 280 0.40 13.79 -16.82
N ILE A 281 1.64 13.38 -16.54
CA ILE A 281 2.05 13.09 -15.16
C ILE A 281 2.01 14.37 -14.28
N THR A 282 2.11 15.56 -14.86
CA THR A 282 1.87 16.87 -14.20
C THR A 282 0.56 16.88 -13.39
N LYS A 283 -0.48 16.20 -13.89
CA LYS A 283 -1.80 16.17 -13.24
C LYS A 283 -1.75 15.58 -11.83
N ILE A 284 -0.88 14.60 -11.59
CA ILE A 284 -0.72 13.98 -10.27
C ILE A 284 -0.24 15.04 -9.26
N LEU A 285 0.69 15.89 -9.67
CA LEU A 285 1.23 16.98 -8.86
C LEU A 285 0.19 18.09 -8.66
N THR A 286 -0.54 18.48 -9.69
CA THR A 286 -1.63 19.46 -9.60
C THR A 286 -2.77 18.97 -8.70
N ALA A 287 -3.09 17.66 -8.73
CA ALA A 287 -4.06 17.05 -7.83
C ALA A 287 -3.61 17.19 -6.37
N ILE A 288 -2.35 16.87 -6.05
CA ILE A 288 -1.80 17.05 -4.71
C ILE A 288 -1.83 18.52 -4.28
N ALA A 289 -1.39 19.43 -5.14
CA ALA A 289 -1.41 20.87 -4.85
C ALA A 289 -2.83 21.34 -4.50
N THR A 290 -3.83 20.89 -5.25
CA THR A 290 -5.25 21.16 -4.97
C THR A 290 -5.68 20.58 -3.63
N LEU A 291 -5.35 19.30 -3.35
CA LEU A 291 -5.72 18.64 -2.10
C LEU A 291 -5.03 19.24 -0.87
N MET A 292 -3.84 19.81 -1.01
CA MET A 292 -3.17 20.56 0.06
C MET A 292 -3.94 21.86 0.41
N LEU A 293 -4.52 22.54 -0.59
CA LEU A 293 -5.40 23.68 -0.34
C LEU A 293 -6.71 23.26 0.32
N VAL A 294 -7.25 22.10 -0.08
CA VAL A 294 -8.45 21.51 0.54
C VAL A 294 -8.19 21.15 2.00
N GLU A 295 -7.07 20.50 2.31
CA GLU A 295 -6.70 20.14 3.68
C GLU A 295 -6.52 21.35 4.59
N LYS A 296 -6.04 22.47 4.03
CA LYS A 296 -5.91 23.75 4.72
C LYS A 296 -7.23 24.54 4.81
N ASN A 297 -8.35 23.98 4.34
CA ASN A 297 -9.65 24.64 4.23
C ASN A 297 -9.62 25.96 3.45
N LEU A 298 -8.66 26.13 2.52
CA LEU A 298 -8.59 27.27 1.61
C LEU A 298 -9.42 27.03 0.34
N LEU A 299 -9.84 25.79 0.12
CA LEU A 299 -10.61 25.31 -1.01
C LEU A 299 -11.53 24.17 -0.50
N SER A 300 -12.72 24.00 -1.07
CA SER A 300 -13.54 22.82 -0.84
C SER A 300 -13.77 22.06 -2.14
N LEU A 301 -13.81 20.72 -2.06
CA LEU A 301 -14.13 19.85 -3.19
C LEU A 301 -15.53 20.12 -3.78
N GLU A 302 -16.43 20.70 -2.99
CA GLU A 302 -17.80 21.04 -3.39
C GLU A 302 -17.95 22.48 -3.89
N ASP A 303 -16.90 23.30 -3.80
CA ASP A 303 -16.99 24.70 -4.23
C ASP A 303 -17.30 24.80 -5.71
N ASP A 304 -18.19 25.74 -6.03
CA ASP A 304 -18.44 26.22 -7.39
C ASP A 304 -17.18 26.93 -7.90
N VAL A 305 -16.62 26.45 -9.02
CA VAL A 305 -15.39 27.03 -9.61
C VAL A 305 -15.56 28.51 -9.95
N SER A 306 -16.79 28.97 -10.19
CA SER A 306 -17.07 30.37 -10.56
C SER A 306 -16.89 31.36 -9.41
N ILE A 307 -16.72 30.87 -8.17
CA ILE A 307 -16.26 31.67 -7.02
C ILE A 307 -14.84 32.18 -7.28
N TYR A 308 -14.00 31.35 -7.88
CA TYR A 308 -12.59 31.64 -8.16
C TYR A 308 -12.37 32.20 -9.57
N LEU A 309 -13.19 31.76 -10.53
CA LEU A 309 -13.13 32.13 -11.94
C LEU A 309 -14.48 32.72 -12.40
N PRO A 310 -14.74 34.03 -12.18
CA PRO A 310 -16.07 34.62 -12.42
C PRO A 310 -16.62 34.46 -13.84
N HIS A 311 -15.75 34.33 -14.86
CA HIS A 311 -16.15 34.06 -16.24
C HIS A 311 -16.95 32.75 -16.39
N PHE A 312 -16.74 31.78 -15.49
CA PHE A 312 -17.40 30.48 -15.53
C PHE A 312 -18.88 30.52 -15.08
N LYS A 313 -19.39 31.68 -14.61
CA LYS A 313 -20.82 31.84 -14.26
C LYS A 313 -21.77 31.70 -15.45
N LYS A 314 -21.28 31.93 -16.68
CA LYS A 314 -22.10 31.99 -17.92
C LYS A 314 -21.81 30.82 -18.87
N LEU A 315 -21.22 29.74 -18.35
CA LEU A 315 -20.92 28.56 -19.15
C LEU A 315 -22.18 27.99 -19.81
N LYS A 316 -21.97 27.44 -21.00
CA LYS A 316 -22.98 26.75 -21.79
C LYS A 316 -22.55 25.31 -22.01
N VAL A 317 -23.49 24.46 -22.39
CA VAL A 317 -23.27 23.05 -22.75
C VAL A 317 -23.93 22.78 -24.10
N ILE A 318 -23.34 21.91 -24.89
CA ILE A 318 -23.99 21.30 -26.05
C ILE A 318 -24.76 20.06 -25.60
N ASP A 319 -26.08 20.09 -25.76
CA ASP A 319 -26.95 18.94 -25.48
C ASP A 319 -27.81 18.67 -26.72
N ASN A 320 -27.66 17.48 -27.31
CA ASN A 320 -28.32 17.08 -28.56
C ASN A 320 -28.18 18.12 -29.70
N GLY A 321 -27.00 18.72 -29.82
CA GLY A 321 -26.70 19.73 -30.84
C GLY A 321 -27.18 21.15 -30.51
N ILE A 322 -27.86 21.36 -29.38
CA ILE A 322 -28.35 22.66 -28.94
C ILE A 322 -27.41 23.21 -27.87
N ILE A 323 -26.95 24.45 -28.06
CA ILE A 323 -26.17 25.18 -27.06
C ILE A 323 -27.13 25.85 -26.08
N LYS A 324 -27.04 25.50 -24.80
CA LYS A 324 -27.86 26.08 -23.72
C LYS A 324 -27.03 26.37 -22.46
N PRO A 325 -27.48 27.25 -21.54
CA PRO A 325 -26.80 27.43 -20.26
C PRO A 325 -26.69 26.11 -19.49
N ILE A 326 -25.59 25.93 -18.74
CA ILE A 326 -25.44 24.79 -17.83
C ILE A 326 -26.48 24.86 -16.73
N THR A 327 -26.96 23.70 -16.29
CA THR A 327 -27.86 23.54 -15.14
C THR A 327 -27.09 23.16 -13.89
N ASN A 328 -26.01 22.39 -14.04
CA ASN A 328 -25.13 22.00 -12.94
C ASN A 328 -23.91 22.90 -12.86
N LYS A 329 -23.57 23.37 -11.66
CA LYS A 329 -22.30 24.08 -11.41
C LYS A 329 -21.12 23.12 -11.56
N ILE A 330 -20.02 23.57 -12.17
CA ILE A 330 -18.75 22.84 -12.10
C ILE A 330 -18.21 23.00 -10.67
N LYS A 331 -17.97 21.87 -10.00
CA LYS A 331 -17.31 21.83 -8.69
C LYS A 331 -15.82 21.54 -8.82
N ILE A 332 -15.02 21.86 -7.80
CA ILE A 332 -13.59 21.51 -7.76
C ILE A 332 -13.36 20.01 -7.99
N LYS A 333 -14.16 19.13 -7.37
CA LYS A 333 -14.08 17.69 -7.61
C LYS A 333 -14.36 17.30 -9.06
N ASN A 334 -15.18 18.08 -9.80
CA ASN A 334 -15.44 17.78 -11.20
C ASN A 334 -14.20 18.02 -12.07
N LEU A 335 -13.39 19.02 -11.72
CA LEU A 335 -12.11 19.23 -12.39
C LEU A 335 -11.12 18.10 -12.08
N LEU A 336 -10.98 17.72 -10.80
CA LEU A 336 -10.08 16.64 -10.37
C LEU A 336 -10.42 15.28 -10.98
N THR A 337 -11.71 15.04 -11.27
CA THR A 337 -12.22 13.76 -11.79
C THR A 337 -12.44 13.73 -13.30
N MET A 338 -12.17 14.82 -14.04
CA MET A 338 -12.47 14.93 -15.48
C MET A 338 -13.97 14.78 -15.81
N THR A 339 -14.83 15.27 -14.92
CA THR A 339 -16.30 15.26 -15.07
C THR A 339 -16.88 16.67 -15.25
N SER A 340 -16.05 17.63 -15.66
CA SER A 340 -16.42 19.04 -15.80
C SER A 340 -17.12 19.37 -17.13
N GLY A 341 -17.01 18.52 -18.14
CA GLY A 341 -17.45 18.80 -19.52
C GLY A 341 -16.43 19.57 -20.36
N LEU A 342 -15.31 20.01 -19.78
CA LEU A 342 -14.21 20.66 -20.50
C LEU A 342 -13.40 19.61 -21.27
N ALA A 343 -13.37 19.71 -22.60
CA ALA A 343 -12.59 18.80 -23.46
C ALA A 343 -11.18 19.33 -23.75
N TYR A 344 -10.26 18.44 -24.12
CA TYR A 344 -9.02 18.84 -24.80
C TYR A 344 -9.30 19.24 -26.26
N GLY A 345 -8.30 19.85 -26.88
CA GLY A 345 -8.31 20.13 -28.32
C GLY A 345 -8.41 18.85 -29.15
N GLY A 346 -9.17 18.93 -30.25
CA GLY A 346 -9.41 17.79 -31.13
C GLY A 346 -10.22 18.18 -32.36
N LYS A 347 -10.70 17.16 -33.09
CA LYS A 347 -11.41 17.34 -34.37
C LYS A 347 -12.80 16.71 -34.40
N LYS A 348 -13.24 16.02 -33.35
CA LYS A 348 -14.47 15.22 -33.40
C LYS A 348 -15.70 16.07 -33.08
N THR A 349 -15.66 16.86 -32.01
CA THR A 349 -16.79 17.65 -31.53
C THR A 349 -16.57 19.15 -31.77
N HIS A 350 -17.61 19.96 -31.57
CA HIS A 350 -17.48 21.42 -31.62
C HIS A 350 -16.57 21.92 -30.49
N THR A 351 -16.80 21.48 -29.25
CA THR A 351 -15.98 21.85 -28.09
C THR A 351 -14.50 21.51 -28.31
N GLU A 352 -14.19 20.30 -28.79
CA GLU A 352 -12.80 19.93 -29.10
C GLU A 352 -12.16 20.84 -30.14
N LYS A 353 -12.88 21.22 -31.19
CA LYS A 353 -12.34 22.09 -32.25
C LYS A 353 -12.07 23.50 -31.75
N GLU A 354 -12.98 24.06 -30.96
CA GLU A 354 -12.77 25.40 -30.39
C GLU A 354 -11.66 25.38 -29.32
N THR A 355 -11.58 24.35 -28.49
CA THR A 355 -10.47 24.20 -27.54
C THR A 355 -9.13 24.05 -28.25
N GLU A 356 -9.07 23.33 -29.38
CA GLU A 356 -7.85 23.23 -30.19
C GLU A 356 -7.40 24.61 -30.71
N LYS A 357 -8.34 25.44 -31.21
CA LYS A 357 -8.02 26.81 -31.65
C LYS A 357 -7.44 27.64 -30.50
N LEU A 358 -8.04 27.56 -29.31
CA LEU A 358 -7.54 28.26 -28.12
C LEU A 358 -6.14 27.77 -27.73
N LEU A 359 -5.89 26.46 -27.74
CA LEU A 359 -4.58 25.89 -27.42
C LEU A 359 -3.49 26.27 -28.45
N ILE A 360 -3.85 26.34 -29.74
CA ILE A 360 -2.95 26.86 -30.78
C ILE A 360 -2.64 28.33 -30.53
N LYS A 361 -3.66 29.13 -30.16
CA LYS A 361 -3.48 30.54 -29.82
C LYS A 361 -2.58 30.73 -28.61
N LEU A 362 -2.77 29.94 -27.54
CA LEU A 362 -1.94 29.95 -26.33
C LEU A 362 -0.46 29.68 -26.65
N ARG A 363 -0.15 28.78 -27.59
CA ARG A 363 1.24 28.51 -28.00
C ARG A 363 1.87 29.67 -28.77
N ASN A 364 1.06 30.42 -29.52
CA ASN A 364 1.56 31.44 -30.44
C ASN A 364 1.46 32.87 -29.88
N LYS A 365 0.86 33.04 -28.70
CA LYS A 365 0.63 34.34 -28.06
C LYS A 365 0.91 34.27 -26.57
N ASP A 366 1.31 35.39 -26.02
CA ASP A 366 1.56 35.59 -24.59
C ASP A 366 0.26 35.84 -23.82
N LEU A 367 -0.62 34.82 -23.78
CA LEU A 367 -1.85 34.90 -23.00
C LEU A 367 -1.55 34.76 -21.51
N THR A 368 -2.20 35.59 -20.70
CA THR A 368 -2.29 35.41 -19.25
C THR A 368 -3.33 34.35 -18.87
N TYR A 369 -3.28 33.85 -17.63
CA TYR A 369 -4.29 32.92 -17.13
C TYR A 369 -5.71 33.49 -17.22
N ASP A 370 -5.91 34.78 -16.93
CA ASP A 370 -7.23 35.40 -16.95
C ASP A 370 -7.80 35.45 -18.38
N GLU A 371 -6.98 35.85 -19.37
CA GLU A 371 -7.39 35.83 -20.79
C GLU A 371 -7.67 34.42 -21.29
N PHE A 372 -6.82 33.46 -20.92
CA PHE A 372 -7.03 32.05 -21.29
C PHE A 372 -8.33 31.48 -20.69
N ILE A 373 -8.61 31.76 -19.42
CA ILE A 373 -9.83 31.34 -18.73
C ILE A 373 -11.07 32.05 -19.29
N GLU A 374 -10.96 33.34 -19.60
CA GLU A 374 -12.03 34.11 -20.23
C GLU A 374 -12.41 33.51 -21.59
N GLU A 375 -11.43 33.27 -22.47
CA GLU A 375 -11.68 32.65 -23.77
C GLU A 375 -12.21 31.22 -23.63
N LEU A 376 -11.63 30.42 -22.73
CA LEU A 376 -12.11 29.06 -22.45
C LEU A 376 -13.57 29.06 -21.99
N SER A 377 -13.99 30.05 -21.20
CA SER A 377 -15.37 30.16 -20.70
C SER A 377 -16.42 30.41 -21.80
N THR A 378 -15.98 30.84 -22.99
CA THR A 378 -16.87 31.04 -24.15
C THR A 378 -17.16 29.74 -24.90
N ILE A 379 -16.33 28.72 -24.70
CA ILE A 379 -16.45 27.42 -25.36
C ILE A 379 -17.50 26.59 -24.60
N PRO A 380 -18.55 26.07 -25.27
CA PRO A 380 -19.55 25.27 -24.59
C PRO A 380 -18.98 23.91 -24.17
N LEU A 381 -19.39 23.42 -23.01
CA LEU A 381 -19.06 22.10 -22.47
C LEU A 381 -19.66 20.98 -23.34
N GLU A 382 -19.02 19.81 -23.31
CA GLU A 382 -19.49 18.60 -24.02
C GLU A 382 -20.71 17.94 -23.36
N PHE A 383 -20.87 18.16 -22.07
CA PHE A 383 -21.93 17.57 -21.26
C PHE A 383 -22.08 18.36 -19.96
N GLU A 384 -23.22 18.18 -19.29
CA GLU A 384 -23.51 18.81 -18.01
C GLU A 384 -22.52 18.35 -16.94
N PRO A 385 -21.93 19.27 -16.16
CA PRO A 385 -20.98 18.91 -15.11
C PRO A 385 -21.50 17.80 -14.19
N GLY A 386 -20.66 16.80 -13.94
CA GLY A 386 -20.95 15.63 -13.11
C GLY A 386 -21.81 14.54 -13.74
N THR A 387 -22.26 14.67 -14.99
CA THR A 387 -23.16 13.69 -15.64
C THR A 387 -22.45 12.68 -16.54
N ASN A 388 -21.20 12.96 -16.94
CA ASN A 388 -20.41 12.15 -17.86
C ASN A 388 -18.91 12.32 -17.54
N TRP A 389 -18.04 11.59 -18.24
CA TRP A 389 -16.59 11.62 -18.05
C TRP A 389 -15.88 11.84 -19.39
N LYS A 390 -14.96 12.81 -19.44
CA LYS A 390 -14.09 13.01 -20.61
C LYS A 390 -12.78 13.64 -20.20
N TYR A 391 -11.69 12.98 -20.57
CA TYR A 391 -10.35 13.50 -20.37
C TYR A 391 -10.15 14.83 -21.11
N GLY A 392 -9.69 15.86 -20.40
CA GLY A 392 -9.66 17.22 -20.93
C GLY A 392 -8.82 18.20 -20.14
N ILE A 393 -9.06 19.49 -20.40
CA ILE A 393 -8.25 20.62 -19.92
C ILE A 393 -8.53 21.03 -18.46
N SER A 394 -9.28 20.21 -17.71
CA SER A 394 -9.73 20.52 -16.35
C SER A 394 -8.58 20.83 -15.37
N TYR A 395 -7.42 20.22 -15.57
CA TYR A 395 -6.25 20.39 -14.70
C TYR A 395 -5.52 21.71 -14.94
N ASP A 396 -5.66 22.28 -16.13
CA ASP A 396 -5.13 23.61 -16.45
C ASP A 396 -6.02 24.71 -15.86
N VAL A 397 -7.33 24.44 -15.73
CA VAL A 397 -8.25 25.27 -14.94
C VAL A 397 -7.94 25.17 -13.44
N LEU A 398 -7.59 23.98 -12.93
CA LEU A 398 -7.15 23.84 -11.53
C LEU A 398 -5.90 24.67 -11.22
N SER A 399 -4.93 24.75 -12.13
CA SER A 399 -3.76 25.60 -11.88
C SER A 399 -4.12 27.08 -11.80
N ALA A 400 -5.04 27.58 -12.63
CA ALA A 400 -5.57 28.95 -12.50
C ALA A 400 -6.24 29.19 -11.13
N ILE A 401 -7.05 28.23 -10.64
CA ILE A 401 -7.69 28.31 -9.32
C ILE A 401 -6.64 28.33 -8.20
N ILE A 402 -5.60 27.49 -8.30
CA ILE A 402 -4.49 27.48 -7.33
C ILE A 402 -3.82 28.86 -7.27
N GLU A 403 -3.62 29.55 -8.39
CA GLU A 403 -3.06 30.91 -8.36
C GLU A 403 -3.97 31.90 -7.62
N LYS A 404 -5.27 31.87 -7.94
CA LYS A 404 -6.25 32.78 -7.31
C LYS A 404 -6.37 32.56 -5.81
N VAL A 405 -6.30 31.30 -5.34
CA VAL A 405 -6.41 30.93 -3.93
C VAL A 405 -5.09 31.18 -3.18
N SER A 406 -3.95 30.78 -3.75
CA SER A 406 -2.64 30.87 -3.10
C SER A 406 -2.00 32.26 -3.16
N LYS A 407 -2.46 33.13 -4.08
CA LYS A 407 -1.85 34.42 -4.41
C LYS A 407 -0.40 34.32 -4.88
N GLN A 408 -0.03 33.17 -5.43
CA GLN A 408 1.27 32.90 -6.02
C GLN A 408 1.07 32.37 -7.44
N SER A 409 2.10 32.42 -8.28
CA SER A 409 2.06 31.68 -9.54
C SER A 409 1.92 30.18 -9.24
N PHE A 410 1.30 29.43 -10.15
CA PHE A 410 1.09 28.00 -9.96
C PHE A 410 2.43 27.27 -9.82
N ARG A 411 3.41 27.67 -10.63
CA ARG A 411 4.78 27.20 -10.56
C ARG A 411 5.39 27.42 -9.17
N ASP A 412 5.33 28.65 -8.64
CA ASP A 412 5.99 28.98 -7.38
C ASP A 412 5.33 28.26 -6.20
N PHE A 413 4.00 28.18 -6.20
CA PHE A 413 3.26 27.39 -5.22
C PHE A 413 3.72 25.93 -5.23
N VAL A 414 3.70 25.29 -6.40
CA VAL A 414 4.14 23.89 -6.58
C VAL A 414 5.59 23.71 -6.14
N LYS A 415 6.47 24.62 -6.55
CA LYS A 415 7.89 24.54 -6.24
C LYS A 415 8.12 24.59 -4.73
N GLN A 416 7.53 25.57 -4.05
CA GLN A 416 7.68 25.75 -2.60
C GLN A 416 6.98 24.64 -1.81
N SER A 417 5.78 24.23 -2.23
CA SER A 417 4.94 23.31 -1.44
C SER A 417 5.29 21.85 -1.63
N ILE A 418 5.85 21.49 -2.80
CA ILE A 418 6.14 20.10 -3.20
C ILE A 418 7.61 19.93 -3.58
N LEU A 419 8.07 20.59 -4.65
CA LEU A 419 9.36 20.24 -5.27
C LEU A 419 10.55 20.43 -4.32
N ASP A 420 10.62 21.59 -3.65
CA ASP A 420 11.72 21.92 -2.74
C ASP A 420 11.74 20.99 -1.52
N LYS A 421 10.55 20.61 -1.01
CA LYS A 421 10.42 19.70 0.13
C LYS A 421 10.82 18.27 -0.19
N LEU A 422 10.66 17.87 -1.46
CA LEU A 422 10.97 16.52 -1.94
C LEU A 422 12.34 16.44 -2.63
N ASN A 423 13.10 17.54 -2.61
CA ASN A 423 14.41 17.65 -3.24
C ASN A 423 14.36 17.31 -4.75
N MET A 424 13.39 17.90 -5.45
CA MET A 424 13.18 17.73 -6.89
C MET A 424 13.76 18.94 -7.65
N GLN A 425 15.08 19.06 -7.67
CA GLN A 425 15.78 20.27 -8.12
C GLN A 425 15.79 20.45 -9.65
N ASP A 426 15.67 19.34 -10.38
CA ASP A 426 15.64 19.29 -11.84
C ASP A 426 14.21 19.26 -12.40
N THR A 427 13.20 19.30 -11.52
CA THR A 427 11.80 19.45 -11.90
C THR A 427 11.40 20.92 -11.97
N ASP A 428 10.83 21.35 -13.09
CA ASP A 428 10.25 22.69 -13.27
C ASP A 428 9.24 22.72 -14.43
N PHE A 429 8.74 23.90 -14.82
CA PHE A 429 7.83 24.13 -15.95
C PHE A 429 8.54 24.61 -17.22
N TYR A 430 9.87 24.52 -17.24
CA TYR A 430 10.74 24.76 -18.39
C TYR A 430 12.06 24.00 -18.19
N ILE A 431 12.82 23.80 -19.27
CA ILE A 431 14.12 23.13 -19.24
C ILE A 431 15.19 24.16 -18.87
N LYS A 432 15.74 24.03 -17.66
CA LYS A 432 16.88 24.84 -17.19
C LYS A 432 18.20 24.44 -17.84
N ASP A 433 18.42 23.15 -18.00
CA ASP A 433 19.65 22.58 -18.52
C ASP A 433 19.38 21.87 -19.85
N LYS A 434 19.72 22.54 -20.95
CA LYS A 434 19.49 22.06 -22.31
C LYS A 434 20.37 20.86 -22.66
N ASP A 435 21.53 20.72 -22.04
CA ASP A 435 22.45 19.59 -22.31
C ASP A 435 21.92 18.27 -21.75
N ARG A 436 20.98 18.36 -20.79
CA ARG A 436 20.23 17.23 -20.22
C ARG A 436 18.83 17.07 -20.82
N GLU A 437 18.46 17.78 -21.88
CA GLU A 437 17.15 17.61 -22.52
C GLU A 437 16.98 16.22 -23.16
N ALA A 438 15.90 15.51 -22.81
CA ALA A 438 15.51 14.29 -23.52
C ALA A 438 14.98 14.64 -24.92
N LEU A 439 15.67 14.19 -25.97
CA LEU A 439 15.21 14.39 -27.35
C LEU A 439 13.89 13.66 -27.58
N VAL A 440 13.00 14.27 -28.36
CA VAL A 440 11.67 13.73 -28.63
C VAL A 440 11.67 13.01 -29.97
N TYR A 441 11.13 11.81 -29.99
CA TYR A 441 10.93 11.04 -31.21
C TYR A 441 9.45 10.77 -31.46
N LYS A 442 9.12 10.43 -32.71
CA LYS A 442 7.84 9.88 -33.13
C LYS A 442 8.08 8.46 -33.63
N LEU A 443 7.23 7.53 -33.18
CA LEU A 443 7.22 6.19 -33.76
C LEU A 443 6.52 6.21 -35.12
N ILE A 444 7.17 5.60 -36.11
CA ILE A 444 6.61 5.27 -37.43
C ILE A 444 6.70 3.76 -37.60
N THR A 445 5.57 3.10 -37.85
CA THR A 445 5.53 1.65 -38.10
C THR A 445 5.12 1.40 -39.54
N GLU A 446 6.01 0.77 -40.32
CA GLU A 446 5.81 0.41 -41.73
C GLU A 446 6.11 -1.08 -41.93
N ASN A 447 5.13 -1.85 -42.43
CA ASN A 447 5.28 -3.30 -42.68
C ASN A 447 5.89 -4.04 -41.48
N GLU A 448 5.35 -3.79 -40.28
CA GLU A 448 5.82 -4.37 -39.00
C GLU A 448 7.23 -3.94 -38.54
N ASN A 449 7.91 -3.07 -39.30
CA ASN A 449 9.18 -2.48 -38.89
C ASN A 449 8.96 -1.09 -38.30
N ASN A 450 9.53 -0.86 -37.12
CA ASN A 450 9.50 0.43 -36.46
C ASN A 450 10.70 1.28 -36.86
N LYS A 451 10.47 2.59 -36.96
CA LYS A 451 11.48 3.62 -37.15
C LYS A 451 11.16 4.80 -36.24
N LEU A 452 12.20 5.50 -35.81
CA LEU A 452 12.09 6.70 -34.99
C LEU A 452 12.48 7.92 -35.80
N GLU A 453 11.59 8.91 -35.85
CA GLU A 453 11.84 10.22 -36.43
C GLU A 453 11.98 11.24 -35.29
N GLU A 454 13.09 11.98 -35.23
CA GLU A 454 13.26 13.04 -34.24
C GLU A 454 12.31 14.21 -34.51
N LEU A 455 11.55 14.62 -33.50
CA LEU A 455 10.67 15.79 -33.53
C LEU A 455 11.38 17.00 -32.91
N LYS A 456 12.08 17.77 -33.75
CA LYS A 456 12.74 19.00 -33.31
C LYS A 456 11.73 20.02 -32.77
N ASN A 457 12.09 20.68 -31.67
CA ASN A 457 11.29 21.73 -31.02
C ASN A 457 9.84 21.31 -30.69
N PHE A 458 9.63 20.04 -30.31
CA PHE A 458 8.30 19.56 -29.94
C PHE A 458 7.78 20.24 -28.65
N ASN A 459 6.82 21.15 -28.82
CA ASN A 459 6.20 21.98 -27.77
C ASN A 459 4.67 21.85 -27.74
N PHE A 460 4.13 20.67 -28.07
CA PHE A 460 2.68 20.44 -28.02
C PHE A 460 2.13 20.76 -26.62
N LEU A 461 1.12 21.63 -26.51
CA LEU A 461 0.53 22.14 -25.26
C LEU A 461 1.48 22.95 -24.35
N LEU A 462 2.67 23.33 -24.83
CA LEU A 462 3.67 24.08 -24.07
C LEU A 462 3.91 25.43 -24.76
N GLN A 463 3.88 26.52 -23.99
CA GLN A 463 4.11 27.87 -24.52
C GLN A 463 5.60 28.08 -24.84
N ASP A 464 6.47 27.73 -23.89
CA ASP A 464 7.92 27.81 -24.03
C ASP A 464 8.55 26.54 -23.43
N LEU A 465 9.69 26.12 -23.99
CA LEU A 465 10.46 24.97 -23.54
C LEU A 465 11.63 25.35 -22.64
N TYR A 466 12.19 26.55 -22.82
CA TYR A 466 13.49 26.96 -22.30
C TYR A 466 13.42 28.21 -21.41
N ASN A 467 12.32 28.95 -21.47
CA ASN A 467 12.04 30.07 -20.57
C ASN A 467 10.83 29.76 -19.71
N GLN A 468 10.73 30.42 -18.55
CA GLN A 468 9.56 30.32 -17.71
C GLN A 468 8.31 30.79 -18.49
N PRO A 469 7.30 29.93 -18.67
CA PRO A 469 6.09 30.30 -19.39
C PRO A 469 5.22 31.24 -18.54
N ILE A 470 4.42 32.06 -19.22
CA ILE A 470 3.40 32.90 -18.55
C ILE A 470 2.36 32.00 -17.88
N ILE A 471 1.96 30.92 -18.57
CA ILE A 471 1.01 29.91 -18.07
C ILE A 471 1.75 28.59 -17.84
N SER A 472 1.90 28.23 -16.57
CA SER A 472 2.40 26.91 -16.18
C SER A 472 1.27 25.87 -16.21
N MET A 473 1.09 25.23 -17.37
CA MET A 473 -0.01 24.28 -17.60
C MET A 473 -0.06 23.14 -16.55
N GLY A 474 -1.12 23.08 -15.76
CA GLY A 474 -1.31 22.08 -14.68
C GLY A 474 -1.62 20.67 -15.20
N GLY A 475 -1.98 20.56 -16.48
CA GLY A 475 -2.26 19.32 -17.16
C GLY A 475 -1.07 18.71 -17.89
N SER A 476 -0.05 19.49 -18.26
CA SER A 476 1.02 19.02 -19.15
C SER A 476 2.39 19.69 -18.99
N GLY A 477 2.52 20.74 -18.18
CA GLY A 477 3.66 21.64 -18.21
C GLY A 477 4.95 21.16 -17.54
N LEU A 478 4.94 20.03 -16.83
CA LEU A 478 6.10 19.60 -16.06
C LEU A 478 7.23 19.06 -16.93
N PHE A 479 8.45 19.50 -16.65
CA PHE A 479 9.71 18.88 -17.04
C PHE A 479 10.35 18.28 -15.80
N THR A 480 10.86 17.06 -15.88
CA THR A 480 11.37 16.35 -14.70
C THR A 480 12.37 15.27 -15.09
N THR A 481 13.15 14.80 -14.13
CA THR A 481 13.98 13.60 -14.26
C THR A 481 13.29 12.40 -13.61
N CYS A 482 13.72 11.19 -13.96
CA CYS A 482 13.21 9.97 -13.35
C CYS A 482 13.51 9.89 -11.84
N PRO A 483 14.73 10.26 -11.36
CA PRO A 483 15.02 10.36 -9.93
C PRO A 483 14.14 11.35 -9.16
N ASP A 484 13.93 12.56 -9.68
CA ASP A 484 13.10 13.57 -9.00
C ASP A 484 11.65 13.09 -8.90
N TYR A 485 11.11 12.58 -10.00
CA TYR A 485 9.73 12.11 -10.00
C TYR A 485 9.55 10.86 -9.14
N LEU A 486 10.57 10.02 -8.98
CA LEU A 486 10.55 8.91 -8.01
C LEU A 486 10.44 9.41 -6.56
N ASN A 487 11.06 10.54 -6.20
CA ASN A 487 10.88 11.16 -4.89
C ASN A 487 9.41 11.58 -4.70
N PHE A 488 8.80 12.19 -5.71
CA PHE A 488 7.37 12.52 -5.71
C PHE A 488 6.47 11.28 -5.57
N LEU A 489 6.70 10.24 -6.36
CA LEU A 489 5.92 9.00 -6.25
C LEU A 489 6.10 8.30 -4.89
N SER A 490 7.31 8.38 -4.30
CA SER A 490 7.58 7.89 -2.94
C SER A 490 6.79 8.66 -1.88
N PHE A 491 6.72 9.98 -2.03
CA PHE A 491 5.90 10.84 -1.18
C PHE A 491 4.42 10.43 -1.23
N LEU A 492 3.87 10.07 -2.40
CA LEU A 492 2.45 9.65 -2.54
C LEU A 492 2.09 8.36 -1.80
N LEU A 493 3.06 7.56 -1.35
CA LEU A 493 2.78 6.42 -0.47
C LEU A 493 2.47 6.83 0.96
N THR A 494 3.13 7.88 1.47
CA THR A 494 3.21 8.18 2.91
C THR A 494 2.72 9.56 3.30
N GLY A 495 2.67 10.50 2.35
CA GLY A 495 2.36 11.91 2.59
C GLY A 495 3.48 12.68 3.28
N LYS A 496 4.67 12.09 3.38
CA LYS A 496 5.82 12.65 4.11
C LYS A 496 6.94 13.06 3.19
N ASP A 497 7.66 14.10 3.59
CA ASP A 497 8.88 14.53 2.94
C ASP A 497 10.06 13.61 3.25
N ASN A 498 11.24 13.97 2.71
CA ASN A 498 12.48 13.22 2.90
C ASN A 498 12.99 13.22 4.36
N GLN A 499 12.50 14.13 5.20
CA GLN A 499 12.82 14.25 6.64
C GLN A 499 11.79 13.54 7.52
N GLY A 500 10.73 12.97 6.93
CA GLY A 500 9.63 12.31 7.62
C GLY A 500 8.53 13.26 8.13
N GLN A 501 8.58 14.55 7.79
CA GLN A 501 7.53 15.51 8.09
C GLN A 501 6.33 15.27 7.18
N THR A 502 5.14 15.14 7.77
CA THR A 502 3.89 15.03 7.03
C THR A 502 3.61 16.34 6.30
N ILE A 503 3.59 16.32 4.96
CA ILE A 503 3.17 17.44 4.11
C ILE A 503 1.66 17.39 3.87
N ILE A 504 1.10 16.19 3.69
CA ILE A 504 -0.34 15.98 3.44
C ILE A 504 -0.81 14.72 4.20
N SER A 505 -2.02 14.72 4.73
CA SER A 505 -2.50 13.57 5.51
C SER A 505 -2.75 12.31 4.66
N ASN A 506 -2.63 11.16 5.30
CA ASN A 506 -3.04 9.87 4.73
C ASN A 506 -4.52 9.85 4.30
N LYS A 507 -5.39 10.65 4.93
CA LYS A 507 -6.80 10.76 4.55
C LYS A 507 -6.93 11.38 3.15
N MET A 508 -6.19 12.44 2.86
CA MET A 508 -6.21 13.08 1.54
C MET A 508 -5.58 12.19 0.46
N LEU A 509 -4.49 11.48 0.79
CA LEU A 509 -3.93 10.48 -0.12
C LEU A 509 -4.90 9.33 -0.40
N ALA A 510 -5.62 8.86 0.62
CA ALA A 510 -6.66 7.85 0.45
C ALA A 510 -7.78 8.36 -0.46
N LEU A 511 -8.23 9.60 -0.29
CA LEU A 511 -9.20 10.23 -1.19
C LEU A 511 -8.68 10.30 -2.64
N MET A 512 -7.44 10.76 -2.83
CA MET A 512 -6.81 10.88 -4.14
C MET A 512 -6.82 9.56 -4.92
N ARG A 513 -6.46 8.46 -4.24
CA ARG A 513 -6.29 7.13 -4.87
C ARG A 513 -7.51 6.22 -4.73
N SER A 514 -8.65 6.74 -4.26
CA SER A 514 -9.92 6.00 -4.27
C SER A 514 -10.66 6.23 -5.59
N ASP A 515 -11.61 5.35 -5.90
CA ASP A 515 -12.53 5.61 -7.01
C ASP A 515 -13.42 6.81 -6.71
N GLN A 516 -13.40 7.80 -7.60
CA GLN A 516 -14.17 9.04 -7.48
C GLN A 516 -15.26 9.16 -8.56
N VAL A 517 -15.38 8.16 -9.44
CA VAL A 517 -16.28 8.17 -10.60
C VAL A 517 -17.07 6.88 -10.76
N LEU A 518 -17.23 6.09 -9.69
CA LEU A 518 -17.95 4.81 -9.72
C LEU A 518 -19.36 4.94 -10.31
N SER A 519 -20.11 5.99 -9.95
CA SER A 519 -21.46 6.24 -10.49
C SER A 519 -21.47 6.57 -11.98
N LEU A 520 -20.33 6.95 -12.55
CA LEU A 520 -20.14 7.29 -13.96
C LEU A 520 -19.39 6.21 -14.73
N LYS A 521 -19.21 5.02 -14.15
CA LYS A 521 -18.40 3.94 -14.73
C LYS A 521 -18.78 3.59 -16.18
N LYS A 522 -20.07 3.64 -16.52
CA LYS A 522 -20.57 3.37 -17.89
C LYS A 522 -20.10 4.39 -18.95
N TYR A 523 -19.63 5.55 -18.51
CA TYR A 523 -19.12 6.62 -19.37
C TYR A 523 -17.59 6.74 -19.32
N LEU A 524 -16.96 6.11 -18.32
CA LEU A 524 -15.53 6.16 -18.15
C LEU A 524 -14.85 5.36 -19.26
N TYR A 525 -13.94 6.03 -19.97
CA TYR A 525 -13.07 5.37 -20.94
C TYR A 525 -11.64 5.31 -20.40
N MET A 526 -11.13 4.09 -20.25
CA MET A 526 -9.76 3.80 -19.84
C MET A 526 -9.09 2.94 -20.89
N ASN A 527 -8.02 3.45 -21.50
CA ASN A 527 -7.39 2.74 -22.62
C ASN A 527 -6.78 1.38 -22.25
N ILE A 528 -6.49 1.15 -20.96
CA ILE A 528 -5.81 -0.08 -20.50
C ILE A 528 -6.78 -1.26 -20.46
N ASN A 529 -7.84 -1.15 -19.64
CA ASN A 529 -8.96 -2.08 -19.53
C ASN A 529 -10.04 -1.53 -18.56
N ASP A 530 -11.18 -2.22 -18.49
CA ASP A 530 -12.34 -1.84 -17.67
C ASP A 530 -12.18 -2.08 -16.16
N ASP A 531 -11.10 -2.74 -15.72
CA ASP A 531 -10.84 -2.94 -14.28
C ASP A 531 -10.29 -1.67 -13.61
N TYR A 532 -9.95 -0.64 -14.38
CA TYR A 532 -9.48 0.65 -13.87
C TYR A 532 -10.62 1.67 -13.73
N SER A 533 -10.64 2.40 -12.62
CA SER A 533 -11.42 3.61 -12.45
C SER A 533 -10.53 4.86 -12.30
N TYR A 534 -11.12 6.02 -12.10
CA TYR A 534 -10.43 7.30 -11.98
C TYR A 534 -10.57 7.88 -10.56
N GLY A 535 -9.44 8.22 -9.95
CA GLY A 535 -9.37 8.97 -8.71
C GLY A 535 -9.17 10.47 -8.98
N TYR A 536 -8.51 11.17 -8.06
CA TYR A 536 -8.08 12.55 -8.32
C TYR A 536 -6.73 12.54 -9.03
N GLY A 537 -6.78 12.56 -10.36
CA GLY A 537 -5.60 12.73 -11.23
C GLY A 537 -4.86 11.43 -11.53
N VAL A 538 -5.41 10.29 -11.11
CA VAL A 538 -4.79 8.98 -11.23
C VAL A 538 -5.80 7.92 -11.67
N ARG A 539 -5.33 6.93 -12.43
CA ARG A 539 -6.05 5.65 -12.58
C ARG A 539 -5.96 4.89 -11.27
N VAL A 540 -6.99 4.11 -10.96
CA VAL A 540 -7.07 3.26 -9.76
C VAL A 540 -7.54 1.86 -10.18
N ARG A 541 -6.78 0.82 -9.84
CA ARG A 541 -7.17 -0.57 -10.11
C ARG A 541 -8.25 -1.01 -9.15
N LEU A 542 -9.42 -1.40 -9.64
CA LEU A 542 -10.53 -1.89 -8.80
C LEU A 542 -10.63 -3.41 -8.76
N ASN A 543 -10.44 -4.06 -9.91
CA ASN A 543 -10.70 -5.48 -10.11
C ASN A 543 -9.51 -6.18 -10.79
N ASN A 544 -9.59 -7.49 -11.00
CA ASN A 544 -8.57 -8.30 -11.68
C ASN A 544 -9.21 -9.35 -12.60
N SER A 545 -10.14 -8.90 -13.43
CA SER A 545 -10.86 -9.68 -14.42
C SER A 545 -10.16 -9.68 -15.78
N ILE A 546 -9.36 -8.65 -16.09
CA ILE A 546 -8.73 -8.41 -17.39
C ILE A 546 -7.22 -8.15 -17.20
N GLU A 547 -6.38 -8.77 -18.05
CA GLU A 547 -4.93 -8.55 -18.08
C GLU A 547 -4.57 -7.10 -18.49
N PRO A 548 -3.44 -6.55 -18.04
CA PRO A 548 -2.50 -7.13 -17.07
C PRO A 548 -3.10 -7.20 -15.67
N LEU A 549 -2.91 -8.33 -14.97
CA LEU A 549 -3.31 -8.48 -13.57
C LEU A 549 -2.30 -7.80 -12.64
N THR A 550 -2.72 -6.68 -12.04
CA THR A 550 -1.93 -5.88 -11.10
C THR A 550 -2.50 -6.01 -9.70
N THR A 551 -2.05 -5.19 -8.74
CA THR A 551 -2.66 -5.16 -7.41
C THR A 551 -3.90 -4.28 -7.38
N ILE A 552 -5.01 -4.78 -6.84
CA ILE A 552 -6.18 -3.94 -6.54
C ILE A 552 -5.76 -2.83 -5.58
N GLY A 553 -6.10 -1.58 -5.92
CA GLY A 553 -5.65 -0.38 -5.23
C GLY A 553 -4.34 0.22 -5.73
N GLN A 554 -3.66 -0.42 -6.71
CA GLN A 554 -2.57 0.21 -7.45
C GLN A 554 -3.11 1.43 -8.20
N PHE A 555 -2.32 2.51 -8.22
CA PHE A 555 -2.67 3.74 -8.89
C PHE A 555 -1.47 4.37 -9.60
N GLY A 556 -1.72 5.37 -10.44
CA GLY A 556 -0.67 6.06 -11.20
C GLY A 556 -1.22 6.85 -12.38
N TRP A 557 -0.35 7.33 -13.26
CA TRP A 557 -0.73 7.95 -14.52
C TRP A 557 0.44 7.89 -15.52
N ASP A 558 0.21 8.36 -16.76
CA ASP A 558 1.19 8.33 -17.85
C ASP A 558 1.31 9.69 -18.53
N GLY A 559 2.43 9.92 -19.19
CA GLY A 559 2.74 11.10 -20.01
C GLY A 559 2.55 10.81 -21.49
N LEU A 560 2.31 11.86 -22.29
CA LEU A 560 2.08 11.75 -23.74
C LEU A 560 3.22 11.01 -24.48
N LEU A 561 4.46 11.22 -24.05
CA LEU A 561 5.65 10.67 -24.68
C LEU A 561 6.07 9.29 -24.13
N GLY A 562 5.15 8.56 -23.51
CA GLY A 562 5.37 7.17 -23.09
C GLY A 562 5.88 6.97 -21.67
N SER A 563 6.17 8.05 -20.94
CA SER A 563 6.47 7.97 -19.51
C SER A 563 5.30 7.36 -18.73
N SER A 564 5.56 6.46 -17.79
CA SER A 564 4.54 5.74 -17.02
C SER A 564 4.94 5.64 -15.56
N CYS A 565 3.98 5.87 -14.67
CA CYS A 565 4.17 5.85 -13.22
C CYS A 565 3.18 4.87 -12.58
N ILE A 566 3.67 4.03 -11.67
CA ILE A 566 2.88 3.02 -10.96
C ILE A 566 3.24 3.10 -9.48
N ILE A 567 2.22 3.13 -8.62
CA ILE A 567 2.34 3.03 -7.18
C ILE A 567 1.40 1.93 -6.70
N ASP A 568 1.95 0.93 -6.01
CA ASP A 568 1.25 -0.18 -5.38
C ASP A 568 1.42 -0.07 -3.86
N PRO A 569 0.46 0.55 -3.15
CA PRO A 569 0.57 0.73 -1.70
C PRO A 569 0.60 -0.57 -0.92
N LYS A 570 -0.04 -1.62 -1.43
CA LYS A 570 -0.20 -2.88 -0.70
C LYS A 570 1.12 -3.65 -0.65
N ASN A 571 1.88 -3.63 -1.75
CA ASN A 571 3.17 -4.28 -1.84
C ASN A 571 4.35 -3.30 -1.67
N GLU A 572 4.07 -2.04 -1.37
CA GLU A 572 5.03 -0.93 -1.29
C GLU A 572 5.96 -0.85 -2.51
N VAL A 573 5.40 -1.00 -3.71
CA VAL A 573 6.13 -0.93 -4.98
C VAL A 573 5.85 0.40 -5.68
N ILE A 574 6.91 1.02 -6.21
CA ILE A 574 6.83 2.17 -7.11
C ILE A 574 7.64 1.86 -8.34
N LEU A 575 7.10 2.18 -9.51
CA LEU A 575 7.82 2.20 -10.77
C LEU A 575 7.71 3.60 -11.37
N CYS A 576 8.87 4.18 -11.70
CA CYS A 576 9.01 5.39 -12.48
C CYS A 576 9.73 5.00 -13.79
N PHE A 577 9.03 5.11 -14.91
CA PHE A 577 9.58 4.86 -16.23
C PHE A 577 9.45 6.13 -17.07
N MET A 578 10.57 6.61 -17.60
CA MET A 578 10.58 7.79 -18.47
C MET A 578 11.20 7.47 -19.81
N THR A 579 10.48 7.85 -20.86
CA THR A 579 10.91 7.83 -22.26
C THR A 579 10.31 9.03 -22.97
N SER A 580 10.76 9.30 -24.20
CA SER A 580 10.48 10.52 -24.94
C SER A 580 10.02 10.22 -26.37
N VAL A 581 9.04 9.31 -26.51
CA VAL A 581 8.51 8.88 -27.82
C VAL A 581 7.01 9.12 -27.92
N LYS A 582 6.60 9.91 -28.90
CA LYS A 582 5.20 10.14 -29.24
C LYS A 582 4.63 8.92 -29.95
N GLN A 583 3.82 8.16 -29.23
CA GLN A 583 3.15 6.95 -29.73
C GLN A 583 1.86 6.64 -28.96
N ASN A 584 1.20 5.53 -29.29
CA ASN A 584 0.14 5.00 -28.43
C ASN A 584 0.78 4.35 -27.19
N ASN A 585 0.52 4.91 -26.01
CA ASN A 585 1.11 4.47 -24.76
C ASN A 585 0.43 3.22 -24.17
N ASP A 586 -0.71 2.79 -24.71
CA ASP A 586 -1.46 1.65 -24.17
C ASP A 586 -0.60 0.38 -24.12
N THR A 587 0.19 0.15 -25.16
CA THR A 587 1.15 -0.97 -25.23
C THR A 587 2.21 -0.83 -24.15
N ILE A 588 2.84 0.35 -24.02
CA ILE A 588 3.87 0.60 -23.00
C ILE A 588 3.31 0.29 -21.61
N VAL A 589 2.17 0.88 -21.28
CA VAL A 589 1.60 0.79 -19.94
C VAL A 589 1.17 -0.64 -19.63
N ARG A 590 0.53 -1.33 -20.58
CA ARG A 590 0.09 -2.73 -20.40
C ARG A 590 1.27 -3.68 -20.22
N GLU A 591 2.28 -3.57 -21.08
CA GLU A 591 3.43 -4.48 -21.05
C GLU A 591 4.36 -4.18 -19.87
N LEU A 592 4.61 -2.91 -19.52
CA LEU A 592 5.34 -2.56 -18.29
C LEU A 592 4.66 -3.12 -17.04
N GLN A 593 3.34 -2.94 -16.92
CA GLN A 593 2.58 -3.50 -15.79
C GLN A 593 2.68 -5.02 -15.79
N LYS A 594 2.47 -5.68 -16.93
CA LYS A 594 2.56 -7.13 -17.04
C LYS A 594 3.94 -7.64 -16.59
N SER A 595 5.01 -7.11 -17.17
CA SER A 595 6.38 -7.54 -16.86
C SER A 595 6.78 -7.23 -15.42
N LEU A 596 6.43 -6.04 -14.91
CA LEU A 596 6.63 -5.70 -13.50
C LEU A 596 5.99 -6.73 -12.57
N TYR A 597 4.71 -7.04 -12.78
CA TYR A 597 3.98 -7.94 -11.89
C TYR A 597 4.33 -9.42 -12.10
N GLU A 598 4.85 -9.80 -13.27
CA GLU A 598 5.48 -11.11 -13.47
C GLU A 598 6.80 -11.24 -12.69
N ASP A 599 7.63 -10.19 -12.73
CA ASP A 599 8.88 -10.13 -11.96
C ASP A 599 8.60 -10.14 -10.44
N LEU A 600 7.62 -9.36 -9.97
CA LEU A 600 7.21 -9.35 -8.56
C LEU A 600 6.59 -10.67 -8.07
N LYS A 601 6.02 -11.50 -8.95
CA LYS A 601 5.53 -12.84 -8.59
C LYS A 601 6.68 -13.84 -8.40
N LYS A 602 7.81 -13.60 -9.06
CA LYS A 602 9.02 -14.43 -8.98
C LYS A 602 9.94 -14.02 -7.82
N ALA A 603 9.87 -12.74 -7.40
CA ALA A 603 10.72 -12.10 -6.39
C ALA A 603 10.07 -11.96 -5.00
#